data_AF-X0ZTM8-F1
#
_entry.id   AF-X0ZTM8-F1
#
_cell.length_a   1.000
_cell.length_b   1.000
_cell.length_c   1.000
_cell.angle_alpha   90.00
_cell.angle_beta   90.00
_cell.angle_gamma   90.00
#
_symmetry.space_group_name_H-M   'P 1'
#
loop_
_entity.id
_entity.type
_entity.pdbx_description
1 polymer ?
#
loop_
_entity_poly.entity_id
_entity_poly.type
_entity_poly.pdbx_seq_one_letter_code
_entity_poly.pdbx_strand_id
1 'polypeptide(L)'
;MDNWDTLSPDPFNPKEFTQRYRREGKLFVVEYSVLEMSDAIPLEWVKQKKNVIPGNMETMDFHSNILNSKRKIWIYTPSNFESYDKPFHLLIVFDGKAFIDFTFTPQILDNLHAEKKI
;
A
#
# COMPACT_ATOMS: atom_id res chain seq x y z
N MET A 1 6.57 16.75 -28.74
CA MET A 1 6.52 15.28 -28.87
C MET A 1 6.99 14.76 -27.54
N ASP A 2 6.08 14.23 -26.73
CA ASP A 2 6.44 13.76 -25.39
C ASP A 2 7.20 12.44 -25.50
N ASN A 3 8.36 12.38 -24.85
CA ASN A 3 9.33 11.29 -24.93
C ASN A 3 9.12 10.23 -23.83
N TRP A 4 7.86 9.92 -23.52
CA TRP A 4 7.49 8.96 -22.46
C TRP A 4 8.19 7.58 -22.63
N ASP A 5 8.49 7.19 -23.86
CA ASP A 5 9.19 5.93 -24.18
C ASP A 5 10.70 5.93 -23.81
N THR A 6 11.23 7.06 -23.33
CA THR A 6 12.66 7.21 -22.94
C THR A 6 12.85 7.44 -21.46
N LEU A 7 11.78 7.47 -20.66
CA LEU A 7 11.89 7.60 -19.22
C LEU A 7 12.57 6.36 -18.64
N SER A 8 13.68 6.59 -17.96
CA SER A 8 14.43 5.58 -17.21
C SER A 8 14.89 6.19 -15.88
N PRO A 9 15.12 5.37 -14.84
CA PRO A 9 15.75 5.83 -13.61
C PRO A 9 17.12 6.47 -13.88
N ASP A 10 17.51 7.40 -13.01
CA ASP A 10 18.88 7.91 -12.96
C ASP A 10 19.86 6.74 -12.73
N PRO A 11 20.75 6.44 -13.70
CA PRO A 11 21.66 5.29 -13.62
C PRO A 11 22.71 5.41 -12.50
N PHE A 12 22.84 6.58 -11.88
CA PHE A 12 23.77 6.82 -10.77
C PHE A 12 23.08 6.84 -9.40
N ASN A 13 21.76 6.73 -9.34
CA ASN A 13 21.02 6.71 -8.08
C ASN A 13 20.62 5.28 -7.69
N PRO A 14 21.30 4.65 -6.71
CA PRO A 14 20.94 3.29 -6.28
C PRO A 14 19.61 3.22 -5.50
N LYS A 15 18.99 4.36 -5.16
CA LYS A 15 17.68 4.40 -4.51
C LYS A 15 16.61 4.46 -5.58
N GLU A 16 15.88 3.37 -5.71
CA GLU A 16 14.86 3.19 -6.74
C GLU A 16 13.54 2.69 -6.17
N PHE A 17 12.46 2.93 -6.90
CA PHE A 17 11.12 2.44 -6.59
C PHE A 17 10.46 1.93 -7.88
N THR A 18 9.88 0.72 -7.83
CA THR A 18 9.17 0.15 -8.98
C THR A 18 7.66 0.13 -8.74
N GLN A 19 6.92 0.84 -9.57
CA GLN A 19 5.47 0.78 -9.62
C GLN A 19 5.03 -0.31 -10.61
N ARG A 20 4.20 -1.25 -10.14
CA ARG A 20 3.58 -2.28 -10.98
C ARG A 20 2.07 -2.15 -10.89
N TYR A 21 1.41 -1.92 -12.01
CA TYR A 21 -0.05 -1.82 -12.05
C TYR A 21 -0.62 -2.39 -13.34
N ARG A 22 -1.90 -2.75 -13.31
CA ARG A 22 -2.64 -3.18 -14.50
C ARG A 22 -3.63 -2.12 -14.91
N ARG A 23 -3.64 -1.78 -16.19
CA ARG A 23 -4.65 -0.92 -16.81
C ARG A 23 -5.14 -1.62 -18.07
N GLU A 24 -6.46 -1.81 -18.18
CA GLU A 24 -7.10 -2.46 -19.34
C GLU A 24 -6.50 -3.84 -19.68
N GLY A 25 -6.14 -4.62 -18.65
CA GLY A 25 -5.55 -5.95 -18.80
C GLY A 25 -4.04 -5.96 -19.11
N LYS A 26 -3.46 -4.83 -19.48
CA LYS A 26 -2.01 -4.70 -19.71
C LYS A 26 -1.27 -4.41 -18.40
N LEU A 27 -0.15 -5.11 -18.19
CA LEU A 27 0.77 -4.83 -17.09
C LEU A 27 1.70 -3.67 -17.48
N PHE A 28 1.80 -2.70 -16.58
CA PHE A 28 2.74 -1.59 -16.65
C PHE A 28 3.74 -1.72 -15.51
N VAL A 29 5.01 -1.52 -15.84
CA VAL A 29 6.12 -1.47 -14.90
C VAL A 29 6.80 -0.13 -15.12
N VAL A 30 6.84 0.71 -14.09
CA VAL A 30 7.50 2.02 -14.13
C VAL A 30 8.52 2.06 -13.00
N GLU A 31 9.74 2.44 -13.32
CA GLU A 31 10.84 2.54 -12.37
C GLU A 31 11.18 4.01 -12.16
N TYR A 32 11.40 4.38 -10.91
CA TYR A 32 11.67 5.75 -10.47
C TYR A 32 12.96 5.77 -9.66
N SER A 33 13.73 6.84 -9.77
CA SER A 33 14.79 7.16 -8.81
C SER A 33 14.23 7.98 -7.65
N VAL A 34 14.76 7.75 -6.46
CA VAL A 34 14.32 8.40 -5.21
C VAL A 34 15.38 9.36 -4.73
N LEU A 35 15.02 10.64 -4.61
CA LEU A 35 15.87 11.66 -3.99
C LEU A 35 15.44 11.85 -2.53
N GLU A 36 16.39 11.78 -1.60
CA GLU A 36 16.18 12.08 -0.19
C GLU A 36 17.12 13.21 0.24
N MET A 37 16.56 14.26 0.86
CA MET A 37 17.31 15.39 1.40
C MET A 37 17.98 15.00 2.72
N SER A 38 19.05 15.71 3.11
CA SER A 38 19.81 15.42 4.34
C SER A 38 19.00 15.60 5.63
N ASP A 39 17.94 16.41 5.58
CA ASP A 39 17.00 16.70 6.68
C ASP A 39 15.69 15.92 6.57
N ALA A 40 15.60 14.95 5.65
CA ALA A 40 14.41 14.14 5.48
C ALA A 40 14.09 13.35 6.77
N ILE A 41 12.83 13.42 7.20
CA ILE A 41 12.36 12.66 8.36
C ILE A 41 12.34 11.16 8.01
N PRO A 42 13.02 10.30 8.79
CA PRO A 42 13.00 8.87 8.54
C PRO A 42 11.58 8.28 8.62
N LEU A 43 11.20 7.48 7.63
CA LEU A 43 9.91 6.77 7.58
C LEU A 43 9.94 5.52 8.49
N GLU A 44 10.08 5.74 9.80
CA GLU A 44 10.27 4.67 10.81
C GLU A 44 9.10 3.67 10.93
N TRP A 45 7.92 4.08 10.47
CA TRP A 45 6.66 3.33 10.46
C TRP A 45 6.54 2.42 9.23
N VAL A 46 7.38 2.62 8.21
CA VAL A 46 7.43 1.81 6.98
C VAL A 46 8.44 0.66 7.11
N LYS A 47 9.36 0.71 8.08
CA LYS A 47 10.33 -0.38 8.32
C LYS A 47 9.67 -1.50 9.12
N GLN A 48 9.91 -2.76 8.73
CA GLN A 48 9.35 -3.89 9.47
C GLN A 48 10.07 -4.00 10.81
N LYS A 49 9.31 -3.88 11.90
CA LYS A 49 9.88 -4.00 13.25
C LYS A 49 9.96 -5.47 13.65
N LYS A 50 11.10 -5.87 14.22
CA LYS A 50 11.25 -7.22 14.78
C LYS A 50 10.20 -7.40 15.90
N ASN A 51 9.44 -8.48 15.85
CA ASN A 51 8.40 -8.87 16.84
C ASN A 51 7.01 -8.22 16.71
N VAL A 52 6.65 -7.67 15.55
CA VAL A 52 5.25 -7.27 15.28
C VAL A 52 4.46 -8.47 14.75
N ILE A 53 3.30 -8.75 15.35
CA ILE A 53 2.37 -9.76 14.84
C ILE A 53 1.58 -9.11 13.69
N PRO A 54 1.66 -9.62 12.45
CA PRO A 54 0.96 -9.02 11.33
C PRO A 54 -0.55 -9.24 11.45
N GLY A 55 -1.31 -8.26 10.96
CA GLY A 55 -2.73 -8.42 10.68
C GLY A 55 -3.00 -9.37 9.52
N ASN A 56 -4.28 -9.57 9.22
CA ASN A 56 -4.74 -10.36 8.08
C ASN A 56 -5.13 -9.45 6.91
N MET A 57 -4.97 -9.95 5.69
CA MET A 57 -5.37 -9.28 4.46
C MET A 57 -6.23 -10.20 3.62
N GLU A 58 -7.47 -9.82 3.40
CA GLU A 58 -8.41 -10.53 2.54
C GLU A 58 -8.67 -9.74 1.26
N THR A 59 -8.80 -10.45 0.14
CA THR A 59 -9.17 -9.85 -1.14
C THR A 59 -10.50 -10.42 -1.56
N MET A 60 -11.46 -9.55 -1.91
CA MET A 60 -12.75 -9.98 -2.41
C MET A 60 -13.23 -9.13 -3.58
N ASP A 61 -14.14 -9.70 -4.36
CA ASP A 61 -14.79 -8.97 -5.41
C ASP A 61 -16.16 -8.45 -4.95
N PHE A 62 -16.32 -7.13 -4.99
CA PHE A 62 -17.53 -6.42 -4.61
C PHE A 62 -18.35 -6.05 -5.85
N HIS A 63 -19.64 -6.38 -5.85
CA HIS A 63 -20.58 -5.94 -6.89
C HIS A 63 -21.34 -4.70 -6.45
N SER A 64 -21.20 -3.60 -7.18
CA SER A 64 -21.93 -2.36 -6.92
C SER A 64 -23.16 -2.26 -7.80
N ASN A 65 -24.34 -2.29 -7.19
CA ASN A 65 -25.61 -2.07 -7.91
C ASN A 65 -25.71 -0.63 -8.45
N ILE A 66 -25.19 0.35 -7.71
CA ILE A 66 -25.23 1.77 -8.09
C ILE A 66 -24.36 2.02 -9.33
N LEU A 67 -23.16 1.43 -9.39
CA LEU A 67 -22.21 1.62 -10.48
C LEU A 67 -22.30 0.52 -11.56
N ASN A 68 -23.24 -0.42 -11.41
CA ASN A 68 -23.41 -1.60 -12.24
C ASN A 68 -22.09 -2.27 -12.67
N SER A 69 -21.17 -2.44 -11.72
CA SER A 69 -19.82 -2.94 -11.99
C SER A 69 -19.25 -3.73 -10.82
N LYS A 70 -18.32 -4.63 -11.15
CA LYS A 70 -17.56 -5.44 -10.20
C LYS A 70 -16.22 -4.74 -9.90
N ARG A 71 -15.87 -4.59 -8.63
CA ARG A 71 -14.62 -3.99 -8.17
C ARG A 71 -13.91 -4.91 -7.19
N LYS A 72 -12.59 -4.92 -7.22
CA LYS A 72 -11.80 -5.64 -6.22
C LYS A 72 -11.61 -4.74 -5.01
N ILE A 73 -11.83 -5.27 -3.83
CA ILE A 73 -11.54 -4.60 -2.56
C ILE A 73 -10.61 -5.48 -1.72
N TRP A 74 -9.89 -4.82 -0.82
CA TRP A 74 -8.96 -5.45 0.11
C TRP A 74 -9.37 -5.05 1.52
N ILE A 75 -9.45 -6.04 2.41
CA ILE A 75 -9.86 -5.88 3.79
C ILE A 75 -8.68 -6.25 4.66
N TYR A 76 -8.15 -5.26 5.38
CA TYR A 76 -7.17 -5.47 6.42
C TYR A 76 -7.90 -5.61 7.77
N THR A 77 -7.50 -6.59 8.57
CA THR A 77 -7.88 -6.68 9.98
C THR A 77 -6.63 -6.78 10.85
N PRO A 78 -6.57 -6.04 11.99
CA PRO A 78 -5.39 -6.07 12.85
C PRO A 78 -5.25 -7.43 13.55
N SER A 79 -4.05 -7.73 14.06
CA SER A 79 -3.76 -9.04 14.67
C SER A 79 -4.60 -9.37 15.91
N ASN A 80 -5.15 -8.35 16.58
CA ASN A 80 -6.03 -8.47 17.74
C ASN A 80 -7.52 -8.41 17.35
N PHE A 81 -7.85 -8.58 16.06
CA PHE A 81 -9.22 -8.65 15.60
C PHE A 81 -9.89 -9.92 16.15
N GLU A 82 -10.51 -9.79 17.33
CA GLU A 82 -11.40 -10.80 17.91
C GLU A 82 -12.77 -10.72 17.23
N SER A 83 -13.46 -11.86 17.11
CA SER A 83 -14.76 -11.98 16.44
C SER A 83 -15.79 -10.97 16.97
N TYR A 84 -16.86 -10.78 16.18
CA TYR A 84 -18.02 -9.86 16.22
C TYR A 84 -18.51 -9.20 17.54
N ASP A 85 -18.00 -9.57 18.71
CA ASP A 85 -18.42 -9.11 20.03
C ASP A 85 -17.83 -7.75 20.45
N LYS A 86 -16.85 -7.21 19.71
CA LYS A 86 -16.29 -5.87 19.95
C LYS A 86 -16.35 -4.98 18.69
N PRO A 87 -16.85 -3.74 18.79
CA PRO A 87 -16.83 -2.82 17.67
C PRO A 87 -15.40 -2.37 17.35
N PHE A 88 -15.04 -2.37 16.06
CA PHE A 88 -13.79 -1.81 15.55
C PHE A 88 -14.07 -0.53 14.74
N HIS A 89 -13.10 0.38 14.71
CA HIS A 89 -13.16 1.53 13.82
C HIS A 89 -12.93 1.11 12.37
N LEU A 90 -13.72 1.69 11.45
CA LEU A 90 -13.58 1.45 10.01
C LEU A 90 -12.82 2.59 9.36
N LEU A 91 -11.72 2.26 8.68
CA LEU A 91 -10.98 3.16 7.79
C LEU A 91 -11.19 2.72 6.34
N ILE A 92 -11.65 3.64 5.49
CA ILE A 92 -11.76 3.41 4.04
C ILE A 92 -10.61 4.13 3.34
N VAL A 93 -9.81 3.38 2.59
CA VAL A 93 -8.65 3.89 1.85
C VAL A 93 -8.87 3.68 0.36
N PHE A 94 -8.70 4.74 -0.42
CA PHE A 94 -8.84 4.71 -1.88
C PHE A 94 -7.53 4.26 -2.57
N ASP A 95 -7.57 4.09 -3.88
CA ASP A 95 -6.47 3.56 -4.72
C ASP A 95 -6.06 2.09 -4.48
N GLY A 96 -6.73 1.40 -3.57
CA GLY A 96 -6.74 -0.07 -3.48
C GLY A 96 -5.35 -0.69 -3.44
N LYS A 97 -5.05 -1.56 -4.43
CA LYS A 97 -3.74 -2.25 -4.50
C LYS A 97 -2.55 -1.30 -4.49
N ALA A 98 -2.68 -0.09 -5.02
CA ALA A 98 -1.61 0.90 -5.01
C ALA A 98 -1.21 1.27 -3.57
N PHE A 99 -2.18 1.45 -2.68
CA PHE A 99 -1.93 1.75 -1.27
C PHE A 99 -1.41 0.53 -0.47
N ILE A 100 -1.62 -0.69 -0.97
CA ILE A 100 -1.05 -1.88 -0.36
C ILE A 100 0.42 -2.01 -0.77
N ASP A 101 0.68 -1.91 -2.06
CA ASP A 101 2.00 -2.20 -2.64
C ASP A 101 2.99 -1.03 -2.48
N PHE A 102 2.53 0.22 -2.59
CA PHE A 102 3.44 1.37 -2.70
C PHE A 102 3.67 2.06 -1.36
N THR A 103 2.64 2.11 -0.51
CA THR A 103 2.75 2.77 0.79
C THR A 103 2.95 1.79 1.93
N PHE A 104 2.89 0.48 1.69
CA PHE A 104 3.01 -0.56 2.72
C PHE A 104 1.99 -0.39 3.85
N THR A 105 0.77 0.05 3.52
CA THR A 105 -0.27 0.38 4.50
C THR A 105 -0.52 -0.71 5.55
N PRO A 106 -0.61 -2.02 5.21
CA PRO A 106 -0.86 -3.05 6.22
C PRO A 106 0.25 -3.09 7.28
N GLN A 107 1.50 -2.99 6.83
CA GLN A 107 2.67 -3.00 7.70
C GLN A 107 2.75 -1.73 8.56
N ILE A 108 2.38 -0.59 8.00
CA ILE A 108 2.24 0.66 8.75
C ILE A 108 1.22 0.47 9.88
N LEU A 109 0.05 -0.10 9.59
CA LEU A 109 -1.01 -0.30 10.57
C LEU A 109 -0.57 -1.30 11.65
N ASP A 110 0.10 -2.39 11.26
CA ASP A 110 0.68 -3.36 12.20
C ASP A 110 1.68 -2.69 13.17
N ASN A 111 2.59 -1.87 12.63
CA ASN A 111 3.57 -1.13 13.43
C ASN A 111 2.90 -0.13 14.39
N LEU A 112 1.89 0.62 13.91
CA LEU A 112 1.19 1.61 14.73
C LEU A 112 0.38 0.95 15.86
N HIS A 113 -0.27 -0.19 15.60
CA HIS A 113 -0.95 -0.98 16.62
C HIS A 113 0.04 -1.54 17.66
N ALA A 114 1.17 -2.09 17.22
CA ALA A 114 2.20 -2.60 18.12
C ALA A 114 2.77 -1.52 19.05
N GLU A 115 2.86 -0.28 18.57
CA GLU A 115 3.29 0.89 19.34
C GLU A 115 2.17 1.58 20.14
N LYS A 116 0.92 1.10 20.05
CA LYS A 116 -0.25 1.72 20.67
C LYS A 116 -0.46 3.19 20.26
N LYS A 117 -0.15 3.51 19.00
CA LYS A 117 -0.40 4.82 18.40
C LYS A 117 -1.77 4.92 17.73
N ILE A 118 -2.41 3.78 17.52
CA ILE A 118 -3.80 3.59 17.06
C ILE A 118 -4.44 2.41 17.80
#